data_AF-A0A5C6ADC8-F1
#
_entry.id   AF-A0A5C6ADC8-F1
#
_cell.length_a   1.000
_cell.length_b   1.000
_cell.length_c   1.000
_cell.angle_alpha   90.00
_cell.angle_beta   90.00
_cell.angle_gamma   90.00
#
_symmetry.space_group_name_H-M   'P 1'
#
loop_
_entity.id
_entity.type
_entity.pdbx_description
1 polymer ?
#
loop_
_entity_poly.entity_id
_entity_poly.type
_entity_poly.pdbx_seq_one_letter_code
_entity_poly.pdbx_strand_id
1 'polypeptide(L)'
;MTSATPPLSTARVLRLADTNGEVRYNDTSRMLQNQWHANTSYIRSWVRQMQHSFDLDEARLQKEFGMGCLVIKGAHLWPLSELVWDGTAKTVGATFLGETQEPWDKANLLRIEVFKLPLAKGVLSERLEWYTRDRKKRRIKIADGQLFDWNMLHVNGFTEEWEQDAFPRSKAEIIRVYLAKKHAVIFRFLARSGTLLDHPVFKRAVKNIRYDSSLWVTAVPDIIDTSPKRKRSTESPLTQEQESEMWMFVRAAMKRLKLSKIKGTPERLKIIEQEVTEARNNRNLTHDEKVGLAIELGSFVGQSYCWDLEWEWCNVQGKEKGEAYCVCSPERGLAIHPVDWIFDLITDKKRTLNCVLTFNMIMAGRLPPSRSNSYSRIG
;
A
#
# COMPACT_ATOMS: atom_id res chain seq x y z
N MET A 1 25.02 5.97 -63.16
CA MET A 1 25.75 6.57 -64.29
C MET A 1 25.66 8.09 -64.15
N THR A 2 26.83 8.75 -64.12
CA THR A 2 27.13 10.19 -64.31
C THR A 2 26.35 11.19 -63.44
N SER A 3 26.87 11.67 -62.30
CA SER A 3 28.00 12.61 -62.06
C SER A 3 27.78 14.02 -62.60
N ALA A 4 27.67 15.01 -61.71
CA ALA A 4 28.15 16.38 -61.93
C ALA A 4 28.21 17.17 -60.61
N THR A 5 29.42 17.31 -60.08
CA THR A 5 29.89 18.48 -59.30
C THR A 5 30.84 19.25 -60.23
N PRO A 6 31.01 20.59 -60.15
CA PRO A 6 32.06 21.20 -59.30
C PRO A 6 31.79 22.72 -58.99
N PRO A 7 32.78 23.59 -58.60
CA PRO A 7 34.04 23.41 -57.87
C PRO A 7 34.22 24.31 -56.63
N LEU A 8 35.32 23.99 -55.93
CA LEU A 8 36.09 24.64 -54.88
C LEU A 8 36.39 26.16 -55.02
N SER A 9 36.57 26.84 -53.88
CA SER A 9 37.57 27.91 -53.74
C SER A 9 38.40 27.78 -52.44
N THR A 10 39.71 27.85 -52.68
CA THR A 10 40.93 27.90 -51.87
C THR A 10 40.97 28.66 -50.53
N ALA A 11 41.57 27.97 -49.54
CA ALA A 11 42.74 28.33 -48.71
C ALA A 11 42.82 29.71 -47.99
N ARG A 12 43.09 29.70 -46.67
CA ARG A 12 44.45 29.93 -46.12
C ARG A 12 44.53 29.68 -44.60
N VAL A 13 45.65 29.08 -44.23
CA VAL A 13 46.19 28.85 -42.88
C VAL A 13 46.70 30.16 -42.27
N LEU A 14 46.48 30.37 -40.97
CA LEU A 14 47.44 31.02 -40.07
C LEU A 14 47.25 30.50 -38.64
N ARG A 15 48.31 29.91 -38.11
CA ARG A 15 48.49 29.56 -36.69
C ARG A 15 48.74 30.84 -35.91
N LEU A 16 48.19 30.94 -34.70
CA LEU A 16 48.88 31.54 -33.56
C LEU A 16 48.47 30.73 -32.31
N ALA A 17 49.48 30.18 -31.66
CA ALA A 17 49.39 29.69 -30.30
C ALA A 17 49.38 30.91 -29.37
N ASP A 18 48.63 30.84 -28.27
CA ASP A 18 49.12 31.31 -26.99
C ASP A 18 48.34 30.70 -25.83
N THR A 19 49.11 30.46 -24.77
CA THR A 19 48.86 29.72 -23.56
C THR A 19 48.23 30.56 -22.44
N ASN A 20 47.71 29.83 -21.43
CA ASN A 20 47.45 30.22 -20.04
C ASN A 20 46.04 30.69 -19.66
N GLY A 21 45.48 30.07 -18.63
CA GLY A 21 44.58 30.75 -17.69
C GLY A 21 43.44 29.94 -17.10
N GLU A 22 43.65 29.45 -15.88
CA GLU A 22 42.64 29.19 -14.83
C GLU A 22 41.59 28.08 -15.00
N VAL A 23 41.82 26.99 -14.27
CA VAL A 23 40.81 26.01 -13.89
C VAL A 23 39.88 26.62 -12.83
N ARG A 24 38.70 27.10 -13.25
CA ARG A 24 37.60 27.41 -12.33
C ARG A 24 36.83 26.14 -11.97
N TYR A 25 37.21 25.51 -10.85
CA TYR A 25 36.29 24.67 -10.09
C TYR A 25 35.46 25.60 -9.20
N ASN A 26 34.18 25.81 -9.53
CA ASN A 26 33.07 26.10 -8.60
C ASN A 26 31.86 26.65 -9.38
N ASP A 27 30.93 25.78 -9.76
CA ASP A 27 29.51 26.20 -9.92
C ASP A 27 28.49 25.04 -9.99
N THR A 28 28.95 23.80 -10.21
CA THR A 28 28.05 22.64 -10.29
C THR A 28 27.44 22.21 -8.95
N SER A 29 28.13 22.43 -7.81
CA SER A 29 27.56 22.10 -6.49
C SER A 29 26.41 23.03 -6.09
N ARG A 30 26.44 24.32 -6.48
CA ARG A 30 25.38 25.27 -6.14
C ARG A 30 24.12 25.04 -6.97
N MET A 31 24.29 24.61 -8.21
CA MET A 31 23.20 24.22 -9.10
C MET A 31 22.51 22.92 -8.63
N LEU A 32 23.29 21.91 -8.21
CA LEU A 32 22.75 20.66 -7.66
C LEU A 32 22.06 20.85 -6.30
N GLN A 33 22.57 21.72 -5.43
CA GLN A 33 21.97 22.00 -4.12
C GLN A 33 20.64 22.80 -4.24
N ASN A 34 20.55 23.70 -5.22
CA ASN A 34 19.30 24.40 -5.55
C ASN A 34 18.27 23.47 -6.25
N GLN A 35 18.72 22.50 -7.06
CA GLN A 35 17.85 21.46 -7.63
C GLN A 35 17.35 20.47 -6.56
N TRP A 36 18.15 20.21 -5.53
CA TRP A 36 17.77 19.39 -4.37
C TRP A 36 16.74 20.11 -3.48
N HIS A 37 16.86 21.43 -3.31
CA HIS A 37 15.87 22.24 -2.59
C HIS A 37 14.56 22.46 -3.38
N ALA A 38 14.61 22.58 -4.71
CA ALA A 38 13.42 22.62 -5.55
C ALA A 38 12.66 21.28 -5.57
N ASN A 39 13.36 20.14 -5.58
CA ASN A 39 12.74 18.82 -5.46
C ASN A 39 12.21 18.52 -4.06
N THR A 40 12.85 19.01 -2.99
CA THR A 40 12.31 18.85 -1.63
C THR A 40 11.13 19.78 -1.35
N SER A 41 11.00 20.92 -2.02
CA SER A 41 9.80 21.77 -1.99
C SER A 41 8.59 21.11 -2.67
N TYR A 42 8.80 20.44 -3.80
CA TYR A 42 7.76 19.69 -4.51
C TYR A 42 7.34 18.41 -3.75
N ILE A 43 8.27 17.80 -3.00
CA ILE A 43 7.99 16.64 -2.11
C ILE A 43 7.36 17.08 -0.78
N ARG A 44 7.57 18.31 -0.30
CA ARG A 44 7.01 18.81 0.97
C ARG A 44 5.60 19.41 0.87
N SER A 45 5.11 19.66 -0.34
CA SER A 45 3.67 19.96 -0.59
C SER A 45 2.87 18.71 -0.95
N TRP A 46 3.37 17.52 -0.59
CA TRP A 46 2.47 16.41 -0.30
C TRP A 46 1.74 16.77 0.99
N VAL A 47 0.60 17.43 0.87
CA VAL A 47 -0.49 17.24 1.84
C VAL A 47 -0.52 15.73 2.03
N ARG A 48 -0.13 15.23 3.21
CA ARG A 48 -0.13 13.79 3.52
C ARG A 48 -1.52 13.29 3.19
N GLN A 49 -1.69 12.71 2.00
CA GLN A 49 -2.93 12.09 1.62
C GLN A 49 -3.00 10.89 2.53
N MET A 50 -3.85 10.99 3.55
CA MET A 50 -4.09 9.90 4.46
C MET A 50 -4.84 8.84 3.67
N GLN A 51 -4.07 7.95 3.06
CA GLN A 51 -4.58 6.75 2.44
C GLN A 51 -4.67 5.70 3.54
N HIS A 52 -5.90 5.28 3.84
CA HIS A 52 -6.17 4.19 4.74
C HIS A 52 -6.58 2.97 3.91
N SER A 53 -5.99 1.81 4.15
CA SER A 53 -6.50 0.55 3.62
C SER A 53 -7.01 -0.30 4.78
N PHE A 54 -8.05 -1.10 4.54
CA PHE A 54 -8.70 -1.94 5.53
C PHE A 54 -8.97 -3.30 4.91
N ASP A 55 -8.40 -4.33 5.51
CA ASP A 55 -8.80 -5.72 5.29
C ASP A 55 -10.18 -5.97 5.93
N LEU A 56 -11.09 -6.58 5.16
CA LEU A 56 -12.47 -6.87 5.53
C LEU A 56 -12.80 -8.38 5.60
N ASP A 57 -11.81 -9.27 5.55
CA ASP A 57 -12.04 -10.73 5.62
C ASP A 57 -12.91 -11.12 6.83
N GLU A 58 -12.62 -10.51 8.00
CA GLU A 58 -13.41 -10.67 9.23
C GLU A 58 -14.06 -9.36 9.69
N ALA A 59 -14.27 -8.38 8.82
CA ALA A 59 -15.05 -7.19 9.16
C ALA A 59 -16.06 -6.78 8.10
N ARG A 60 -16.96 -5.89 8.51
CA ARG A 60 -17.94 -5.28 7.64
C ARG A 60 -17.94 -3.78 7.86
N LEU A 61 -18.34 -3.04 6.83
CA LEU A 61 -18.63 -1.63 6.96
C LEU A 61 -19.84 -1.41 7.86
N GLN A 62 -20.04 -0.18 8.34
CA GLN A 62 -21.29 0.20 8.99
C GLN A 62 -22.51 0.04 8.08
N LYS A 63 -23.70 -0.05 8.71
CA LYS A 63 -24.97 -0.14 7.97
C LYS A 63 -25.20 1.08 7.07
N GLU A 64 -24.74 2.25 7.52
CA GLU A 64 -24.85 3.52 6.85
C GLU A 64 -23.65 4.38 7.22
N PHE A 65 -23.04 5.06 6.24
CA PHE A 65 -21.97 6.03 6.47
C PHE A 65 -21.95 7.10 5.38
N GLY A 66 -21.27 8.22 5.66
CA GLY A 66 -21.10 9.33 4.71
C GLY A 66 -19.77 9.28 3.95
N MET A 67 -19.75 9.79 2.73
CA MET A 67 -18.54 9.96 1.92
C MET A 67 -18.67 11.17 1.00
N GLY A 68 -17.95 12.25 1.28
CA GLY A 68 -18.19 13.55 0.67
C GLY A 68 -19.66 13.96 0.85
N CYS A 69 -20.34 14.23 -0.25
CA CYS A 69 -21.78 14.54 -0.30
C CYS A 69 -22.68 13.30 -0.52
N LEU A 70 -22.16 12.09 -0.31
CA LEU A 70 -22.90 10.84 -0.49
C LEU A 70 -23.21 10.19 0.84
N VAL A 71 -24.38 9.57 0.91
CA VAL A 71 -24.78 8.63 1.97
C VAL A 71 -24.83 7.23 1.38
N ILE A 72 -24.07 6.31 1.94
CA ILE A 72 -23.96 4.93 1.46
C ILE A 72 -24.66 4.01 2.46
N LYS A 73 -25.76 3.37 2.04
CA LYS A 73 -26.53 2.43 2.87
C LYS A 73 -26.29 0.97 2.48
N GLY A 74 -26.40 0.07 3.44
CA GLY A 74 -26.36 -1.38 3.20
C GLY A 74 -24.97 -1.92 2.80
N ALA A 75 -23.91 -1.12 2.97
CA ALA A 75 -22.56 -1.51 2.58
C ALA A 75 -22.00 -2.67 3.42
N HIS A 76 -22.43 -2.79 4.67
CA HIS A 76 -22.17 -3.95 5.54
C HIS A 76 -22.54 -5.32 4.94
N LEU A 77 -23.42 -5.35 3.93
CA LEU A 77 -23.82 -6.58 3.27
C LEU A 77 -22.98 -6.86 2.01
N TRP A 78 -22.19 -5.90 1.53
CA TRP A 78 -21.39 -6.06 0.33
C TRP A 78 -20.29 -7.12 0.59
N PRO A 79 -20.09 -8.09 -0.32
CA PRO A 79 -19.02 -9.07 -0.18
C PRO A 79 -17.68 -8.43 -0.52
N LEU A 80 -17.10 -7.70 0.42
CA LEU A 80 -15.84 -6.96 0.25
C LEU A 80 -14.70 -7.67 0.96
N SER A 81 -13.54 -7.73 0.32
CA SER A 81 -12.26 -8.13 0.94
C SER A 81 -11.45 -6.93 1.42
N GLU A 82 -11.54 -5.79 0.74
CA GLU A 82 -10.72 -4.63 1.07
C GLU A 82 -11.47 -3.31 0.81
N LEU A 83 -11.22 -2.32 1.67
CA LEU A 83 -11.57 -0.92 1.47
C LEU A 83 -10.30 -0.07 1.47
N VAL A 84 -10.09 0.71 0.41
CA VAL A 84 -9.07 1.77 0.38
C VAL A 84 -9.77 3.12 0.40
N TRP A 85 -9.50 3.94 1.42
CA TRP A 85 -10.05 5.27 1.60
C TRP A 85 -8.96 6.33 1.45
N ASP A 86 -9.24 7.40 0.73
CA ASP A 86 -8.38 8.57 0.64
C ASP A 86 -9.21 9.86 0.66
N GLY A 87 -8.81 10.82 1.49
CA GLY A 87 -9.60 12.02 1.73
C GLY A 87 -8.74 13.26 1.91
N THR A 88 -9.24 14.37 1.36
CA THR A 88 -8.78 15.73 1.62
C THR A 88 -9.99 16.63 1.91
N ALA A 89 -9.76 17.88 2.29
CA ALA A 89 -10.85 18.85 2.47
C ALA A 89 -11.66 19.12 1.18
N LYS A 90 -11.12 18.77 0.00
CA LYS A 90 -11.70 19.09 -1.32
C LYS A 90 -12.14 17.85 -2.10
N THR A 91 -11.60 16.69 -1.78
CA THR A 91 -11.83 15.42 -2.50
C THR A 91 -11.95 14.27 -1.53
N VAL A 92 -12.84 13.33 -1.78
CA VAL A 92 -12.94 12.08 -1.02
C VAL A 92 -13.09 10.92 -1.99
N GLY A 93 -12.35 9.84 -1.79
CA GLY A 93 -12.38 8.68 -2.63
C GLY A 93 -12.35 7.38 -1.83
N ALA A 94 -13.05 6.38 -2.34
CA ALA A 94 -13.06 5.04 -1.77
C ALA A 94 -13.01 3.99 -2.87
N THR A 95 -12.12 3.01 -2.73
CA THR A 95 -12.04 1.79 -3.55
C THR A 95 -12.56 0.62 -2.74
N PHE A 96 -13.64 0.00 -3.20
CA PHE A 96 -14.23 -1.19 -2.62
C PHE A 96 -13.82 -2.39 -3.48
N LEU A 97 -13.02 -3.29 -2.93
CA LEU A 97 -12.61 -4.53 -3.60
C LEU A 97 -13.53 -5.67 -3.15
N GLY A 98 -14.10 -6.38 -4.11
CA GLY A 98 -15.06 -7.45 -3.85
C GLY A 98 -14.41 -8.82 -3.69
N GLU A 99 -14.84 -9.59 -2.71
CA GLU A 99 -14.61 -11.04 -2.65
C GLU A 99 -15.87 -11.76 -3.13
N THR A 100 -16.07 -11.74 -4.44
CA THR A 100 -17.19 -12.41 -5.08
C THR A 100 -16.84 -13.84 -5.45
N GLN A 101 -17.84 -14.72 -5.42
CA GLN A 101 -17.72 -16.08 -5.96
C GLN A 101 -17.72 -16.04 -7.49
N GLU A 102 -17.31 -17.15 -8.12
CA GLU A 102 -17.43 -17.34 -9.56
C GLU A 102 -18.84 -16.98 -10.06
N PRO A 103 -18.98 -16.34 -11.24
CA PRO A 103 -17.97 -16.14 -12.27
C PRO A 103 -17.06 -14.91 -12.07
N TRP A 104 -17.20 -14.21 -10.96
CA TRP A 104 -16.49 -12.96 -10.69
C TRP A 104 -15.21 -13.23 -9.89
N ASP A 105 -14.05 -12.84 -10.42
CA ASP A 105 -12.76 -13.00 -9.75
C ASP A 105 -12.55 -12.02 -8.58
N LYS A 106 -11.48 -12.19 -7.80
CA LYS A 106 -11.15 -11.30 -6.67
C LYS A 106 -10.62 -9.91 -7.08
N ALA A 107 -10.62 -9.57 -8.37
CA ALA A 107 -10.08 -8.31 -8.90
C ALA A 107 -11.17 -7.32 -9.33
N ASN A 108 -12.43 -7.54 -8.92
CA ASN A 108 -13.50 -6.58 -9.16
C ASN A 108 -13.40 -5.42 -8.19
N LEU A 109 -13.60 -4.21 -8.70
CA LEU A 109 -13.56 -3.00 -7.89
C LEU A 109 -14.71 -2.06 -8.25
N LEU A 110 -15.22 -1.41 -7.22
CA LEU A 110 -15.98 -0.17 -7.32
C LEU A 110 -15.12 0.95 -6.75
N ARG A 111 -14.77 1.94 -7.57
CA ARG A 111 -14.13 3.17 -7.10
C ARG A 111 -15.13 4.31 -7.18
N ILE A 112 -15.26 5.07 -6.11
CA ILE A 112 -16.08 6.28 -6.05
C ILE A 112 -15.17 7.46 -5.70
N GLU A 113 -15.27 8.55 -6.45
CA GLU A 113 -14.51 9.78 -6.22
C GLU A 113 -15.47 10.96 -6.18
N VAL A 114 -15.44 11.75 -5.09
CA VAL A 114 -16.32 12.89 -4.84
C VAL A 114 -15.48 14.16 -4.75
N PHE A 115 -15.89 15.20 -5.47
CA PHE A 115 -15.16 16.46 -5.61
C PHE A 115 -16.02 17.64 -5.16
N LYS A 116 -15.47 18.50 -4.31
CA LYS A 116 -16.12 19.75 -3.88
C LYS A 116 -15.81 20.88 -4.87
N LEU A 117 -16.82 21.39 -5.55
CA LEU A 117 -16.67 22.45 -6.55
C LEU A 117 -16.99 23.83 -5.96
N PRO A 118 -16.31 24.90 -6.42
CA PRO A 118 -15.27 24.91 -7.48
C PRO A 118 -13.87 24.53 -6.99
N LEU A 119 -13.69 24.29 -5.69
CA LEU A 119 -12.37 24.12 -5.05
C LEU A 119 -11.52 22.99 -5.65
N ALA A 120 -12.15 21.91 -6.10
CA ALA A 120 -11.51 20.73 -6.68
C ALA A 120 -11.58 20.70 -8.22
N LYS A 121 -11.93 21.81 -8.90
CA LYS A 121 -12.13 21.82 -10.36
C LYS A 121 -10.89 21.37 -11.14
N GLY A 122 -9.69 21.77 -10.72
CA GLY A 122 -8.43 21.34 -11.35
C GLY A 122 -8.23 19.82 -11.25
N VAL A 123 -8.32 19.27 -10.04
CA VAL A 123 -8.19 17.82 -9.78
C VAL A 123 -9.24 17.01 -10.54
N LEU A 124 -10.49 17.49 -10.60
CA LEU A 124 -11.55 16.87 -11.38
C LEU A 124 -11.20 16.86 -12.87
N SER A 125 -10.67 17.96 -13.41
CA SER A 125 -10.35 18.09 -14.84
C SER A 125 -9.24 17.10 -15.24
N GLU A 126 -8.17 17.02 -14.45
CA GLU A 126 -7.09 16.04 -14.65
C GLU A 126 -7.62 14.60 -14.60
N ARG A 127 -8.52 14.31 -13.64
CA ARG A 127 -9.11 12.99 -13.49
C ARG A 127 -10.00 12.61 -14.69
N LEU A 128 -10.82 13.54 -15.17
CA LEU A 128 -11.67 13.32 -16.34
C LEU A 128 -10.83 13.17 -17.61
N GLU A 129 -9.75 13.95 -17.79
CA GLU A 129 -8.82 13.79 -18.91
C GLU A 129 -8.23 12.37 -18.92
N TRP A 130 -7.80 11.88 -17.75
CA TRP A 130 -7.25 10.52 -17.64
C TRP A 130 -8.27 9.43 -18.00
N TYR A 131 -9.51 9.53 -17.49
CA TYR A 131 -10.55 8.54 -17.80
C TYR A 131 -10.99 8.60 -19.27
N THR A 132 -11.02 9.78 -19.87
CA THR A 132 -11.52 9.97 -21.24
C THR A 132 -10.50 9.64 -22.33
N ARG A 133 -9.19 9.60 -22.01
CA ARG A 133 -8.11 9.26 -22.96
C ARG A 133 -8.36 7.97 -23.74
N ASP A 134 -8.91 6.94 -23.09
CA ASP A 134 -9.21 5.64 -23.69
C ASP A 134 -10.71 5.41 -23.89
N ARG A 135 -11.52 6.49 -23.90
CA ARG A 135 -12.97 6.40 -24.07
C ARG A 135 -13.29 5.64 -25.34
N LYS A 136 -14.02 4.54 -25.21
CA LYS A 136 -14.46 3.76 -26.36
C LYS A 136 -15.78 4.31 -26.90
N LYS A 137 -16.03 4.03 -28.19
CA LYS A 137 -17.30 4.37 -28.85
C LYS A 137 -18.46 3.60 -28.20
N ARG A 138 -19.67 4.18 -28.23
CA ARG A 138 -20.88 3.63 -27.58
C ARG A 138 -21.29 2.22 -28.04
N ARG A 139 -20.84 1.75 -29.21
CA ARG A 139 -21.19 0.43 -29.78
C ARG A 139 -20.30 -0.72 -29.32
N ILE A 140 -19.75 -0.67 -28.10
CA ILE A 140 -19.00 -1.79 -27.54
C ILE A 140 -19.94 -2.75 -26.80
N LYS A 141 -19.71 -4.05 -26.99
CA LYS A 141 -20.29 -5.08 -26.13
C LYS A 141 -19.52 -5.15 -24.81
N ILE A 142 -20.20 -4.98 -23.68
CA ILE A 142 -19.61 -5.19 -22.34
C ILE A 142 -19.38 -6.69 -22.08
N ALA A 143 -18.77 -7.05 -20.94
CA ALA A 143 -18.46 -8.44 -20.57
C ALA A 143 -19.69 -9.37 -20.67
N ASP A 144 -20.87 -8.82 -20.40
CA ASP A 144 -22.19 -9.46 -20.43
C ASP A 144 -22.68 -9.75 -21.87
N GLY A 145 -21.91 -9.39 -22.89
CA GLY A 145 -22.27 -9.53 -24.31
C GLY A 145 -23.28 -8.49 -24.82
N GLN A 146 -23.93 -7.74 -23.92
CA GLN A 146 -24.85 -6.65 -24.24
C GLN A 146 -24.10 -5.44 -24.79
N LEU A 147 -24.73 -4.69 -25.69
CA LEU A 147 -24.21 -3.38 -26.10
C LEU A 147 -24.30 -2.42 -24.92
N PHE A 148 -23.25 -1.64 -24.71
CA PHE A 148 -23.23 -0.59 -23.70
C PHE A 148 -24.41 0.37 -23.91
N ASP A 149 -25.21 0.54 -22.86
CA ASP A 149 -26.28 1.52 -22.79
C ASP A 149 -25.94 2.61 -21.76
N TRP A 150 -26.31 3.84 -22.10
CA TRP A 150 -26.03 5.01 -21.29
C TRP A 150 -26.69 4.97 -19.91
N ASN A 151 -27.71 4.15 -19.65
CA ASN A 151 -28.37 4.06 -18.34
C ASN A 151 -27.85 2.90 -17.48
N MET A 152 -26.98 2.03 -18.01
CA MET A 152 -26.41 0.89 -17.27
C MET A 152 -25.63 1.30 -16.02
N LEU A 153 -26.04 0.85 -14.84
CA LEU A 153 -25.46 1.27 -13.56
C LEU A 153 -25.66 2.75 -13.19
N HIS A 154 -26.74 3.37 -13.68
CA HIS A 154 -27.15 4.66 -13.14
C HIS A 154 -27.41 4.54 -11.62
N VAL A 155 -26.77 5.41 -10.84
CA VAL A 155 -26.91 5.46 -9.37
C VAL A 155 -28.14 6.29 -9.02
N ASN A 156 -29.04 5.71 -8.23
CA ASN A 156 -30.26 6.38 -7.81
C ASN A 156 -29.96 7.62 -6.95
N GLY A 157 -30.74 8.69 -7.12
CA GLY A 157 -30.64 9.90 -6.32
C GLY A 157 -29.85 11.05 -6.97
N PHE A 158 -29.30 10.83 -8.16
CA PHE A 158 -28.83 11.91 -9.03
C PHE A 158 -29.98 12.32 -9.96
N THR A 159 -30.56 13.49 -9.72
CA THR A 159 -31.72 14.03 -10.45
C THR A 159 -31.31 14.59 -11.83
N GLU A 160 -32.29 15.11 -12.58
CA GLU A 160 -32.07 15.80 -13.86
C GLU A 160 -31.22 17.08 -13.75
N GLU A 161 -31.05 17.62 -12.55
CA GLU A 161 -30.18 18.78 -12.29
C GLU A 161 -28.70 18.46 -12.46
N TRP A 162 -28.34 17.18 -12.52
CA TRP A 162 -26.97 16.73 -12.75
C TRP A 162 -26.71 16.51 -14.23
N GLU A 163 -25.64 17.11 -14.74
CA GLU A 163 -25.05 16.70 -15.99
C GLU A 163 -24.46 15.30 -15.81
N GLN A 164 -24.89 14.35 -16.64
CA GLN A 164 -24.47 12.96 -16.54
C GLN A 164 -23.51 12.66 -17.70
N ASP A 165 -22.42 11.92 -17.42
CA ASP A 165 -21.62 11.23 -18.45
C ASP A 165 -21.47 9.75 -18.12
N ALA A 166 -21.43 8.90 -19.14
CA ALA A 166 -21.13 7.49 -18.99
C ALA A 166 -20.46 6.93 -20.24
N PHE A 167 -19.42 6.13 -20.03
CA PHE A 167 -18.71 5.49 -21.13
C PHE A 167 -17.93 4.24 -20.69
N PRO A 168 -17.80 3.25 -21.58
CA PRO A 168 -16.91 2.13 -21.35
C PRO A 168 -15.47 2.52 -21.68
N ARG A 169 -14.51 2.09 -20.84
CA ARG A 169 -13.07 2.10 -21.18
C ARG A 169 -12.63 0.77 -21.77
N SER A 170 -13.25 -0.32 -21.32
CA SER A 170 -13.06 -1.67 -21.83
C SER A 170 -14.37 -2.44 -21.75
N LYS A 171 -14.39 -3.72 -22.14
CA LYS A 171 -15.56 -4.59 -21.94
C LYS A 171 -15.88 -4.80 -20.45
N ALA A 172 -14.86 -4.71 -19.61
CA ALA A 172 -14.88 -4.97 -18.18
C ALA A 172 -15.06 -3.70 -17.34
N GLU A 173 -15.01 -2.51 -17.94
CA GLU A 173 -14.86 -1.25 -17.21
C GLU A 173 -15.79 -0.16 -17.72
N ILE A 174 -16.62 0.37 -16.83
CA ILE A 174 -17.55 1.47 -17.08
C ILE A 174 -17.23 2.63 -16.13
N ILE A 175 -17.15 3.84 -16.69
CA ILE A 175 -17.04 5.09 -15.95
C ILE A 175 -18.39 5.80 -16.01
N ARG A 176 -18.85 6.29 -14.86
CA ARG A 176 -19.96 7.23 -14.75
C ARG A 176 -19.54 8.50 -14.05
N VAL A 177 -20.03 9.62 -14.55
CA VAL A 177 -19.73 10.95 -14.07
C VAL A 177 -21.06 11.66 -13.82
N TYR A 178 -21.16 12.33 -12.69
CA TYR A 178 -22.24 13.22 -12.35
C TYR A 178 -21.62 14.57 -12.00
N LEU A 179 -22.00 15.63 -12.71
CA LEU A 179 -21.52 16.99 -12.49
C LEU A 179 -22.70 17.89 -12.08
N ALA A 180 -22.53 18.63 -11.00
CA ALA A 180 -23.44 19.68 -10.56
C ALA A 180 -22.63 20.93 -10.18
N LYS A 181 -23.34 22.02 -9.85
CA LYS A 181 -22.69 23.30 -9.51
C LYS A 181 -21.73 23.22 -8.31
N LYS A 182 -22.10 22.44 -7.28
CA LYS A 182 -21.34 22.35 -6.00
C LYS A 182 -20.49 21.10 -5.87
N HIS A 183 -20.81 20.04 -6.61
CA HIS A 183 -20.15 18.75 -6.44
C HIS A 183 -20.01 18.04 -7.78
N ALA A 184 -19.02 17.16 -7.86
CA ALA A 184 -18.91 16.17 -8.92
C ALA A 184 -18.66 14.79 -8.30
N VAL A 185 -19.16 13.75 -8.96
CA VAL A 185 -18.99 12.37 -8.52
C VAL A 185 -18.60 11.51 -9.72
N ILE A 186 -17.55 10.71 -9.56
CA ILE A 186 -17.12 9.72 -10.54
C ILE A 186 -17.27 8.34 -9.92
N PHE A 187 -17.96 7.45 -10.62
CA PHE A 187 -18.01 6.02 -10.32
C PHE A 187 -17.22 5.28 -11.39
N ARG A 188 -16.34 4.39 -10.96
CA ARG A 188 -15.61 3.45 -11.81
C ARG A 188 -16.00 2.05 -11.39
N PHE A 189 -16.67 1.34 -12.28
CA PHE A 189 -17.07 -0.05 -12.14
C PHE A 189 -16.15 -0.90 -12.99
N LEU A 190 -15.40 -1.81 -12.38
CA LEU A 190 -14.52 -2.73 -13.09
C LEU A 190 -14.79 -4.15 -12.61
N ALA A 191 -15.19 -5.02 -13.53
CA ALA A 191 -15.32 -6.46 -13.31
C ALA A 191 -14.57 -7.21 -14.40
N ARG A 192 -13.51 -7.94 -14.06
CA ARG A 192 -12.64 -8.61 -15.04
C ARG A 192 -13.28 -9.87 -15.64
N SER A 193 -14.20 -10.47 -14.89
CA SER A 193 -14.93 -11.68 -15.23
C SER A 193 -16.39 -11.57 -14.71
N GLY A 194 -17.26 -12.46 -15.17
CA GLY A 194 -18.69 -12.41 -14.86
C GLY A 194 -19.44 -11.24 -15.50
N THR A 195 -20.71 -11.10 -15.13
CA THR A 195 -21.58 -10.03 -15.64
C THR A 195 -21.47 -8.78 -14.76
N LEU A 196 -21.15 -7.65 -15.37
CA LEU A 196 -20.98 -6.37 -14.70
C LEU A 196 -22.32 -5.86 -14.14
N LEU A 197 -23.44 -6.13 -14.81
CA LEU A 197 -24.76 -5.67 -14.36
C LEU A 197 -25.33 -6.47 -13.19
N ASP A 198 -24.97 -7.75 -13.06
CA ASP A 198 -25.40 -8.59 -11.93
C ASP A 198 -24.40 -8.65 -10.79
N HIS A 199 -23.25 -7.97 -10.92
CA HIS A 199 -22.23 -7.93 -9.87
C HIS A 199 -22.86 -7.45 -8.54
N PRO A 200 -22.78 -8.25 -7.45
CA PRO A 200 -23.58 -8.03 -6.25
C PRO A 200 -23.27 -6.70 -5.56
N VAL A 201 -22.00 -6.26 -5.60
CA VAL A 201 -21.60 -4.94 -5.07
C VAL A 201 -22.20 -3.83 -5.93
N PHE A 202 -22.14 -3.93 -7.26
CA PHE A 202 -22.56 -2.84 -8.16
C PHE A 202 -24.07 -2.67 -8.11
N LYS A 203 -24.82 -3.77 -8.18
CA LYS A 203 -26.28 -3.80 -8.07
C LYS A 203 -26.79 -3.19 -6.77
N ARG A 204 -26.07 -3.38 -5.66
CA ARG A 204 -26.43 -2.78 -4.37
C ARG A 204 -26.00 -1.32 -4.27
N ALA A 205 -24.80 -0.98 -4.74
CA ALA A 205 -24.29 0.39 -4.74
C ALA A 205 -25.22 1.34 -5.51
N VAL A 206 -25.61 1.00 -6.73
CA VAL A 206 -26.49 1.85 -7.56
C VAL A 206 -27.86 2.08 -6.90
N LYS A 207 -28.34 1.13 -6.08
CA LYS A 207 -29.62 1.22 -5.38
C LYS A 207 -29.54 1.97 -4.06
N ASN A 208 -28.42 1.91 -3.36
CA ASN A 208 -28.33 2.31 -1.95
C ASN A 208 -27.46 3.54 -1.68
N ILE A 209 -26.81 4.09 -2.71
CA ILE A 209 -26.12 5.37 -2.61
C ILE A 209 -27.14 6.49 -2.83
N ARG A 210 -27.04 7.56 -2.03
CA ARG A 210 -27.88 8.75 -2.12
C ARG A 210 -27.03 10.00 -2.06
N TYR A 211 -27.47 11.04 -2.74
CA TYR A 211 -26.87 12.36 -2.66
C TYR A 211 -27.50 13.17 -1.53
N ASP A 212 -26.66 13.85 -0.74
CA ASP A 212 -27.08 14.84 0.25
C ASP A 212 -26.21 16.11 0.10
N SER A 213 -26.84 17.20 -0.33
CA SER A 213 -26.16 18.47 -0.60
C SER A 213 -25.63 19.17 0.65
N SER A 214 -26.14 18.83 1.83
CA SER A 214 -25.74 19.40 3.11
C SER A 214 -24.52 18.69 3.71
N LEU A 215 -24.20 17.49 3.20
CA LEU A 215 -23.17 16.63 3.75
C LEU A 215 -21.80 16.87 3.09
N TRP A 216 -20.74 16.84 3.90
CA TRP A 216 -19.36 16.72 3.43
C TRP A 216 -18.51 15.92 4.42
N VAL A 217 -18.49 14.59 4.28
CA VAL A 217 -17.77 13.67 5.17
C VAL A 217 -16.44 13.25 4.58
N THR A 218 -15.35 13.56 5.27
CA THR A 218 -13.98 13.16 4.87
C THR A 218 -13.43 12.03 5.75
N ALA A 219 -14.02 11.82 6.93
CA ALA A 219 -13.65 10.79 7.87
C ALA A 219 -13.90 9.40 7.29
N VAL A 220 -12.96 8.48 7.56
CA VAL A 220 -13.10 7.06 7.23
C VAL A 220 -14.31 6.49 7.98
N PRO A 221 -15.12 5.61 7.36
CA PRO A 221 -16.20 4.92 8.07
C PRO A 221 -15.65 3.96 9.11
N ASP A 222 -16.38 3.75 10.21
CA ASP A 222 -15.97 2.73 11.17
C ASP A 222 -16.09 1.33 10.55
N ILE A 223 -15.16 0.46 10.93
CA ILE A 223 -15.11 -0.93 10.52
C ILE A 223 -15.62 -1.79 11.68
N ILE A 224 -16.72 -2.52 11.44
CA ILE A 224 -17.33 -3.42 12.42
C ILE A 224 -16.64 -4.77 12.33
N ASP A 225 -15.92 -5.15 13.39
CA ASP A 225 -15.36 -6.49 13.53
C ASP A 225 -16.48 -7.53 13.62
N THR A 226 -16.49 -8.47 12.69
CA THR A 226 -17.45 -9.57 12.61
C THR A 226 -16.82 -10.91 12.94
N SER A 227 -15.53 -10.92 13.31
CA SER A 227 -14.93 -12.12 13.85
C SER A 227 -15.83 -12.64 14.99
N PRO A 228 -16.14 -13.95 15.02
CA PRO A 228 -16.77 -14.51 16.22
C PRO A 228 -15.92 -14.07 17.40
N LYS A 229 -16.51 -13.73 18.55
CA LYS A 229 -15.76 -13.31 19.75
C LYS A 229 -14.76 -14.40 20.14
N ARG A 230 -13.62 -14.44 19.47
CA ARG A 230 -12.50 -15.32 19.75
C ARG A 230 -11.94 -14.80 21.06
N LYS A 231 -11.47 -15.70 21.91
CA LYS A 231 -10.64 -15.30 23.05
C LYS A 231 -9.49 -14.49 22.44
N ARG A 232 -9.48 -13.18 22.70
CA ARG A 232 -8.44 -12.28 22.21
C ARG A 232 -7.11 -12.81 22.74
N SER A 233 -6.07 -12.75 21.92
CA SER A 233 -4.71 -12.94 22.44
C SER A 233 -4.54 -12.00 23.62
N THR A 234 -4.12 -12.54 24.75
CA THR A 234 -3.75 -11.74 25.91
C THR A 234 -2.26 -11.50 25.82
N GLU A 235 -1.86 -10.25 26.03
CA GLU A 235 -0.46 -9.91 26.18
C GLU A 235 -0.14 -9.58 27.64
N SER A 236 1.08 -9.88 28.04
CA SER A 236 1.70 -9.30 29.22
C SER A 236 3.12 -8.84 28.87
N PRO A 237 3.67 -7.83 29.58
CA PRO A 237 5.09 -7.54 29.50
C PRO A 237 5.93 -8.79 29.81
N LEU A 238 7.16 -8.83 29.32
CA LEU A 238 8.11 -9.84 29.78
C LEU A 238 8.38 -9.66 31.27
N THR A 239 8.55 -10.76 31.99
CA THR A 239 9.06 -10.70 33.37
C THR A 239 10.54 -10.31 33.37
N GLN A 240 11.06 -9.82 34.50
CA GLN A 240 12.48 -9.47 34.61
C GLN A 240 13.42 -10.66 34.30
N GLU A 241 13.00 -11.88 34.65
CA GLU A 241 13.72 -13.11 34.33
C GLU A 241 13.75 -13.36 32.82
N GLN A 242 12.60 -13.24 32.16
CA GLN A 242 12.48 -13.38 30.70
C GLN A 242 13.27 -12.32 29.94
N GLU A 243 13.25 -11.06 30.40
CA GLU A 243 14.07 -9.99 29.82
C GLU A 243 15.56 -10.28 29.97
N SER A 244 15.97 -10.77 31.14
CA SER A 244 17.38 -11.09 31.43
C SER A 244 17.87 -12.24 30.54
N GLU A 245 17.03 -13.27 30.36
CA GLU A 245 17.30 -14.38 29.45
C GLU A 245 17.39 -13.91 28.00
N MET A 246 16.44 -13.09 27.54
CA MET A 246 16.47 -12.50 26.19
C MET A 246 17.77 -11.72 25.95
N TRP A 247 18.18 -10.89 26.91
CA TRP A 247 19.41 -10.11 26.82
C TRP A 247 20.68 -10.97 26.79
N MET A 248 20.68 -12.12 27.45
CA MET A 248 21.78 -13.08 27.35
C MET A 248 21.97 -13.56 25.91
N PHE A 249 20.87 -13.92 25.22
CA PHE A 249 20.91 -14.35 23.82
C PHE A 249 21.31 -13.22 22.86
N VAL A 250 20.78 -12.01 23.06
CA VAL A 250 21.19 -10.83 22.26
C VAL A 250 22.70 -10.57 22.40
N ARG A 251 23.25 -10.63 23.62
CA ARG A 251 24.68 -10.44 23.86
C ARG A 251 25.52 -11.56 23.26
N ALA A 252 25.06 -12.80 23.32
CA ALA A 252 25.71 -13.93 22.67
C ALA A 252 25.82 -13.73 21.16
N ALA A 253 24.71 -13.37 20.48
CA ALA A 253 24.69 -13.03 19.06
C ALA A 253 25.65 -11.89 18.73
N MET A 254 25.58 -10.77 19.46
CA MET A 254 26.45 -9.62 19.23
C MET A 254 27.94 -9.98 19.34
N LYS A 255 28.30 -10.81 20.32
CA LYS A 255 29.68 -11.23 20.54
C LYS A 255 30.14 -12.20 19.46
N ARG A 256 29.37 -13.26 19.17
CA ARG A 256 29.72 -14.30 18.19
C ARG A 256 29.89 -13.71 16.79
N LEU A 257 28.96 -12.86 16.39
CA LEU A 257 28.90 -12.26 15.05
C LEU A 257 29.62 -10.91 14.95
N LYS A 258 30.26 -10.44 16.02
CA LYS A 258 30.98 -9.16 16.09
C LYS A 258 30.13 -7.95 15.66
N LEU A 259 28.82 -7.99 15.94
CA LEU A 259 27.84 -6.99 15.47
C LEU A 259 28.03 -5.61 16.13
N SER A 260 28.73 -5.55 17.27
CA SER A 260 29.06 -4.29 17.94
C SER A 260 29.91 -3.35 17.09
N LYS A 261 30.67 -3.87 16.13
CA LYS A 261 31.49 -3.09 15.20
C LYS A 261 30.73 -2.62 13.96
N ILE A 262 29.52 -3.14 13.75
CA ILE A 262 28.70 -2.86 12.58
C ILE A 262 27.73 -1.74 12.94
N LYS A 263 27.68 -0.71 12.09
CA LYS A 263 26.76 0.43 12.24
C LYS A 263 25.52 0.18 11.40
N GLY A 264 24.35 0.53 11.95
CA GLY A 264 23.06 0.36 11.29
C GLY A 264 22.47 -1.03 11.51
N THR A 265 21.17 -1.06 11.80
CA THR A 265 20.41 -2.31 11.92
C THR A 265 20.31 -3.10 10.62
N PRO A 266 20.05 -2.49 9.43
CA PRO A 266 20.00 -3.23 8.18
C PRO A 266 21.27 -4.05 7.89
N GLU A 267 22.44 -3.49 8.15
CA GLU A 267 23.74 -4.13 7.96
C GLU A 267 23.95 -5.28 8.94
N ARG A 268 23.50 -5.14 10.20
CA ARG A 268 23.53 -6.22 11.19
C ARG A 268 22.58 -7.34 10.79
N LEU A 269 21.36 -7.03 10.37
CA LEU A 269 20.39 -8.01 9.88
C LEU A 269 20.88 -8.76 8.64
N LYS A 270 21.66 -8.10 7.76
CA LYS A 270 22.29 -8.78 6.62
C LYS A 270 23.29 -9.85 7.05
N ILE A 271 24.04 -9.62 8.13
CA ILE A 271 24.93 -10.64 8.71
C ILE A 271 24.11 -11.79 9.30
N ILE A 272 22.97 -11.49 9.95
CA ILE A 272 22.06 -12.54 10.42
C ILE A 272 21.54 -13.38 9.24
N GLU A 273 21.14 -12.78 8.12
CA GLU A 273 20.69 -13.53 6.94
C GLU A 273 21.80 -14.42 6.34
N GLN A 274 23.06 -14.00 6.40
CA GLN A 274 24.20 -14.82 6.01
C GLN A 274 24.34 -16.05 6.92
N GLU A 275 24.27 -15.86 8.23
CA GLU A 275 24.31 -16.97 9.20
C GLU A 275 23.15 -17.95 9.03
N VAL A 276 21.94 -17.44 8.79
CA VAL A 276 20.77 -18.27 8.47
C VAL A 276 21.00 -19.06 7.17
N THR A 277 21.63 -18.46 6.16
CA THR A 277 21.96 -19.13 4.89
C THR A 277 22.95 -20.27 5.12
N GLU A 278 24.00 -20.03 5.90
CA GLU A 278 24.99 -21.04 6.25
C GLU A 278 24.36 -22.21 7.02
N ALA A 279 23.53 -21.91 8.02
CA ALA A 279 22.80 -22.91 8.80
C ALA A 279 21.82 -23.72 7.93
N ARG A 280 21.08 -23.06 7.03
CA ARG A 280 20.16 -23.70 6.07
C ARG A 280 20.90 -24.67 5.12
N ASN A 281 22.14 -24.36 4.77
CA ASN A 281 22.96 -25.19 3.88
C ASN A 281 23.69 -26.31 4.63
N ASN A 282 23.89 -26.18 5.94
CA ASN A 282 24.54 -27.19 6.76
C ASN A 282 23.59 -28.35 7.11
N ARG A 283 23.79 -29.49 6.45
CA ARG A 283 22.99 -30.71 6.67
C ARG A 283 23.31 -31.44 7.98
N ASN A 284 24.44 -31.11 8.61
CA ASN A 284 24.91 -31.78 9.81
C ASN A 284 24.36 -31.15 11.09
N LEU A 285 23.71 -29.99 11.01
CA LEU A 285 23.06 -29.38 12.16
C LEU A 285 21.90 -30.24 12.64
N THR A 286 22.00 -30.68 13.89
CA THR A 286 20.92 -31.32 14.63
C THR A 286 19.74 -30.36 14.83
N HIS A 287 18.59 -30.90 15.24
CA HIS A 287 17.43 -30.08 15.53
C HIS A 287 17.71 -29.09 16.68
N ASP A 288 18.33 -29.56 17.76
CA ASP A 288 18.63 -28.75 18.94
C ASP A 288 19.61 -27.61 18.62
N GLU A 289 20.61 -27.85 17.76
CA GLU A 289 21.51 -26.80 17.29
C GLU A 289 20.76 -25.75 16.46
N LYS A 290 19.78 -26.15 15.63
CA LYS A 290 18.94 -25.21 14.88
C LYS A 290 18.04 -24.40 15.79
N VAL A 291 17.47 -25.01 16.83
CA VAL A 291 16.68 -24.31 17.84
C VAL A 291 17.54 -23.31 18.60
N GLY A 292 18.71 -23.72 19.10
CA GLY A 292 19.64 -22.83 19.81
C GLY A 292 20.08 -21.65 18.95
N LEU A 293 20.40 -21.90 17.68
CA LEU A 293 20.74 -20.84 16.74
C LEU A 293 19.54 -19.91 16.44
N ALA A 294 18.34 -20.45 16.32
CA ALA A 294 17.13 -19.66 16.09
C ALA A 294 16.78 -18.78 17.30
N ILE A 295 17.00 -19.26 18.53
CA ILE A 295 16.86 -18.46 19.74
C ILE A 295 17.88 -17.31 19.71
N GLU A 296 19.16 -17.61 19.50
CA GLU A 296 20.22 -16.60 19.53
C GLU A 296 20.03 -15.52 18.46
N LEU A 297 19.83 -15.92 17.21
CA LEU A 297 19.64 -15.02 16.08
C LEU A 297 18.28 -14.32 16.14
N GLY A 298 17.22 -15.04 16.50
CA GLY A 298 15.86 -14.51 16.64
C GLY A 298 15.77 -13.44 17.72
N SER A 299 16.35 -13.66 18.90
CA SER A 299 16.44 -12.65 19.96
C SER A 299 17.12 -11.37 19.48
N PHE A 300 18.23 -11.48 18.75
CA PHE A 300 18.91 -10.30 18.19
C PHE A 300 18.05 -9.58 17.14
N VAL A 301 17.39 -10.34 16.25
CA VAL A 301 16.49 -9.78 15.24
C VAL A 301 15.35 -9.03 15.92
N GLY A 302 14.68 -9.63 16.90
CA GLY A 302 13.61 -9.00 17.65
C GLY A 302 14.08 -7.72 18.36
N GLN A 303 15.22 -7.77 19.05
CA GLN A 303 15.79 -6.61 19.73
C GLN A 303 16.13 -5.45 18.76
N SER A 304 16.46 -5.78 17.51
CA SER A 304 16.73 -4.77 16.48
C SER A 304 15.47 -3.95 16.12
N TYR A 305 14.28 -4.57 16.15
CA TYR A 305 13.02 -3.84 16.02
C TYR A 305 12.77 -2.94 17.23
N CYS A 306 13.08 -3.40 18.44
CA CYS A 306 12.91 -2.58 19.64
C CYS A 306 13.80 -1.33 19.63
N TRP A 307 15.05 -1.44 19.19
CA TRP A 307 15.99 -0.31 19.19
C TRP A 307 15.62 0.81 18.22
N ASP A 308 15.20 0.46 17.00
CA ASP A 308 15.07 1.44 15.92
C ASP A 308 13.62 1.80 15.58
N LEU A 309 12.64 1.01 16.04
CA LEU A 309 11.23 1.16 15.65
C LEU A 309 10.28 1.38 16.83
N GLU A 310 10.81 1.48 18.07
CA GLU A 310 10.01 1.63 19.30
C GLU A 310 9.02 0.47 19.52
N TRP A 311 9.34 -0.72 19.00
CA TRP A 311 8.54 -1.93 19.27
C TRP A 311 8.93 -2.51 20.62
N GLU A 312 8.06 -3.32 21.20
CA GLU A 312 8.24 -3.84 22.55
C GLU A 312 8.20 -5.36 22.53
N TRP A 313 9.05 -5.98 23.34
CA TRP A 313 8.92 -7.40 23.63
C TRP A 313 7.70 -7.62 24.53
N CYS A 314 6.86 -8.55 24.13
CA CYS A 314 5.68 -8.95 24.89
C CYS A 314 5.57 -10.46 24.91
N ASN A 315 5.00 -10.96 25.97
CA ASN A 315 4.53 -12.31 26.06
C ASN A 315 3.11 -12.37 25.52
N VAL A 316 2.90 -13.07 24.40
CA VAL A 316 1.60 -13.19 23.75
C VAL A 316 1.09 -14.61 23.91
N GLN A 317 -0.02 -14.77 24.62
CA GLN A 317 -0.68 -16.05 24.75
C GLN A 317 -1.65 -16.24 23.57
N GLY A 318 -1.20 -17.00 22.58
CA GLY A 318 -1.99 -17.34 21.41
C GLY A 318 -3.02 -18.43 21.70
N LYS A 319 -4.13 -18.43 20.95
CA LYS A 319 -5.21 -19.44 21.09
C LYS A 319 -4.73 -20.88 20.91
N GLU A 320 -3.75 -21.11 20.04
CA GLU A 320 -3.35 -22.46 19.58
C GLU A 320 -1.87 -22.78 19.83
N LYS A 321 -1.02 -21.76 20.03
CA LYS A 321 0.44 -21.92 20.05
C LYS A 321 1.08 -21.80 21.43
N GLY A 322 0.28 -21.82 22.49
CA GLY A 322 0.78 -21.56 23.83
C GLY A 322 1.32 -20.14 23.98
N GLU A 323 2.18 -19.98 24.97
CA GLU A 323 2.89 -18.74 25.29
C GLU A 323 4.04 -18.52 24.30
N ALA A 324 4.15 -17.33 23.71
CA ALA A 324 5.22 -17.01 22.77
C ALA A 324 5.79 -15.61 23.04
N TYR A 325 7.11 -15.47 22.94
CA TYR A 325 7.78 -14.18 22.99
C TYR A 325 7.74 -13.51 21.63
N CYS A 326 7.06 -12.37 21.58
CA CYS A 326 6.81 -11.61 20.37
C CYS A 326 7.39 -10.20 20.51
N VAL A 327 7.70 -9.59 19.38
CA VAL A 327 7.99 -8.16 19.31
C VAL A 327 6.79 -7.48 18.65
N CYS A 328 6.13 -6.62 19.40
CA CYS A 328 4.86 -6.01 19.03
C CYS A 328 5.03 -4.54 18.65
N SER A 329 4.37 -4.13 17.58
CA SER A 329 4.25 -2.71 17.22
C SER A 329 3.55 -1.88 18.32
N PRO A 330 3.75 -0.54 18.38
CA PRO A 330 3.10 0.31 19.38
C PRO A 330 1.58 0.18 19.44
N GLU A 331 0.92 0.09 18.28
CA GLU A 331 -0.54 -0.07 18.14
C GLU A 331 -1.03 -1.52 18.36
N ARG A 332 -0.11 -2.45 18.63
CA ARG A 332 -0.37 -3.90 18.73
C ARG A 332 -1.08 -4.49 17.51
N GLY A 333 -0.95 -3.83 16.36
CA GLY A 333 -1.54 -4.31 15.10
C GLY A 333 -0.69 -5.37 14.41
N LEU A 334 0.62 -5.32 14.64
CA LEU A 334 1.59 -6.25 14.09
C LEU A 334 2.42 -6.88 15.20
N ALA A 335 2.78 -8.15 15.00
CA ALA A 335 3.67 -8.89 15.87
C ALA A 335 4.67 -9.71 15.04
N ILE A 336 5.92 -9.75 15.49
CA ILE A 336 6.94 -10.68 14.97
C ILE A 336 7.16 -11.75 16.04
N HIS A 337 7.28 -13.01 15.64
CA HIS A 337 7.73 -14.12 16.48
C HIS A 337 9.18 -14.43 16.07
N PRO A 338 10.19 -13.74 16.61
CA PRO A 338 11.50 -13.70 15.96
C PRO A 338 12.19 -15.07 15.97
N VAL A 339 12.03 -15.84 17.05
CA VAL A 339 12.61 -17.18 17.19
C VAL A 339 11.96 -18.16 16.21
N ASP A 340 10.62 -18.24 16.19
CA ASP A 340 9.88 -19.06 15.23
C ASP A 340 10.24 -18.70 13.79
N TRP A 341 10.28 -17.40 13.49
CA TRP A 341 10.57 -16.91 12.16
C TRP A 341 11.97 -17.33 11.70
N ILE A 342 13.00 -17.13 12.53
CA ILE A 342 14.35 -17.57 12.18
C ILE A 342 14.42 -19.10 12.09
N PHE A 343 13.74 -19.84 12.96
CA PHE A 343 13.69 -21.30 12.88
C PHE A 343 13.08 -21.77 11.56
N ASP A 344 11.96 -21.17 11.13
CA ASP A 344 11.33 -21.42 9.84
C ASP A 344 12.29 -21.09 8.69
N LEU A 345 13.03 -19.98 8.78
CA LEU A 345 14.03 -19.63 7.76
C LEU A 345 15.20 -20.64 7.73
N ILE A 346 15.66 -21.16 8.86
CA ILE A 346 16.74 -22.17 8.88
C ILE A 346 16.25 -23.49 8.28
N THR A 347 15.01 -23.90 8.58
CA THR A 347 14.50 -25.24 8.28
C THR A 347 13.82 -25.37 6.92
N ASP A 348 13.06 -24.37 6.47
CA ASP A 348 12.37 -24.38 5.19
C ASP A 348 13.16 -23.68 4.09
N LYS A 349 13.75 -24.47 3.20
CA LYS A 349 14.55 -23.96 2.07
C LYS A 349 13.75 -23.15 1.06
N LYS A 350 12.41 -23.28 1.04
CA LYS A 350 11.53 -22.53 0.12
C LYS A 350 11.20 -21.15 0.66
N ARG A 351 11.37 -20.90 1.95
CA ARG A 351 11.15 -19.58 2.55
C ARG A 351 12.19 -18.58 2.07
N THR A 352 11.74 -17.44 1.58
CA THR A 352 12.60 -16.31 1.21
C THR A 352 13.25 -15.71 2.46
N LEU A 353 14.55 -15.44 2.40
CA LEU A 353 15.25 -14.66 3.43
C LEU A 353 14.94 -13.18 3.22
N ASN A 354 14.23 -12.58 4.16
CA ASN A 354 13.68 -11.23 4.03
C ASN A 354 13.71 -10.43 5.35
N CYS A 355 14.61 -10.75 6.27
CA CYS A 355 14.77 -10.01 7.52
C CYS A 355 15.08 -8.53 7.27
N VAL A 356 16.01 -8.24 6.36
CA VAL A 356 16.40 -6.86 5.99
C VAL A 356 15.25 -6.15 5.26
N LEU A 357 14.58 -6.85 4.34
CA LEU A 357 13.47 -6.29 3.58
C LEU A 357 12.30 -5.93 4.51
N THR A 358 11.88 -6.84 5.39
CA THR A 358 10.80 -6.63 6.35
C THR A 358 11.09 -5.43 7.25
N PHE A 359 12.31 -5.34 7.82
CA PHE A 359 12.72 -4.20 8.63
C PHE A 359 12.64 -2.88 7.86
N ASN A 360 13.17 -2.84 6.62
CA ASN A 360 13.12 -1.64 5.79
C ASN A 360 11.69 -1.25 5.37
N MET A 361 10.79 -2.22 5.17
CA MET A 361 9.39 -1.96 4.89
C MET A 361 8.68 -1.32 6.09
N ILE A 362 8.99 -1.76 7.32
CA ILE A 362 8.45 -1.17 8.55
C ILE A 362 9.00 0.24 8.76
N MET A 363 10.33 0.41 8.68
CA MET A 363 11.00 1.72 8.74
C MET A 363 10.40 2.73 7.76
N ALA A 364 10.04 2.27 6.55
CA ALA A 364 9.46 3.11 5.52
C ALA A 364 7.94 3.35 5.66
N GLY A 365 7.27 2.77 6.67
CA GLY A 365 5.82 2.84 6.82
C GLY A 365 5.06 2.18 5.65
N ARG A 366 5.66 1.17 5.02
CA ARG A 366 5.13 0.49 3.82
C ARG A 366 4.48 -0.86 4.12
N LEU A 367 4.23 -1.16 5.39
CA LEU A 367 3.46 -2.35 5.71
C LEU A 367 1.98 -2.15 5.36
N PRO A 368 1.27 -3.24 5.02
CA PRO A 368 -0.17 -3.22 4.95
C PRO A 368 -0.73 -2.70 6.29
N PRO A 369 -1.75 -1.84 6.26
CA PRO A 369 -2.40 -1.38 7.47
C PRO A 369 -2.97 -2.56 8.25
N SER A 370 -2.71 -2.58 9.55
CA SER A 370 -3.23 -3.57 10.48
C SER A 370 -4.18 -2.92 11.47
N ARG A 371 -5.21 -3.64 11.90
CA ARG A 371 -6.09 -3.16 12.98
C ARG A 371 -5.34 -3.17 14.31
N SER A 372 -5.53 -2.15 15.14
CA SER A 372 -4.94 -2.13 16.49
C SER A 372 -5.36 -3.37 17.29
N ASN A 373 -4.44 -3.92 18.08
CA ASN A 373 -4.62 -5.17 18.86
C ASN A 373 -4.94 -6.43 18.03
N SER A 374 -4.68 -6.44 16.72
CA SER A 374 -4.86 -7.65 15.91
C SER A 374 -3.70 -8.64 16.02
N TYR A 375 -2.50 -8.18 16.45
CA TYR A 375 -1.28 -8.97 16.52
C TYR A 375 -1.01 -9.75 15.22
N SER A 376 -1.25 -9.11 14.07
CA SER A 376 -1.08 -9.75 12.77
C SER A 376 0.39 -10.14 12.61
N ARG A 377 0.65 -11.45 12.47
CA ARG A 377 2.01 -11.98 12.38
C ARG A 377 2.67 -11.53 11.08
N ILE A 378 3.86 -10.96 11.19
CA ILE A 378 4.74 -10.69 10.05
C ILE A 378 6.08 -11.42 10.25
N GLY A 379 6.69 -11.87 9.16
CA GLY A 379 7.84 -12.76 9.16
C GLY A 379 7.49 -14.20 8.82
#